data_AF-A0A4Q2D7M1-F1
#
_entry.id   AF-A0A4Q2D7M1-F1
#
_cell.length_a   1.000
_cell.length_b   1.000
_cell.length_c   1.000
_cell.angle_alpha   90.00
_cell.angle_beta   90.00
_cell.angle_gamma   90.00
#
_symmetry.space_group_name_H-M   'P 1'
#
loop_
_entity.id
_entity.type
_entity.pdbx_description
1 polymer ?
#
loop_
_entity_poly.entity_id
_entity_poly.type
_entity_poly.pdbx_seq_one_letter_code
_entity_poly.pdbx_strand_id
1 'polypeptide(L)'
;MSNLPSLPSPSIGPDLRDQGLFNYNNSVIVTHELLDEYTISYVTSETPFTAFVTLVAHRYAVSSATFMKEDLFRAVWFSYASLQALENDMCCSRCGPYPETVIWDGITLAFGRKHLSASLTPPTITTAASIVRHSIKYQPKQQLLADIGLRKQLRQVLQGPELDKVFLEEDNSDDDSTPQYTKEKLEQKSRRIVEHLNRVQEVWDSLKKICPELGELFVSLYGASAYSKRLKVPADYRSFFLQVAAEESVLQMVNGAALADLREFLSNPRGTDKTRLLSIPGLYRVLTGHQSLDQLIPVMDWLAQRATEVLQGLEVEPWSIDSSNIQFPHTMGLDDWKSKCQTGCFYSLPQICFRPIYPKLKSDTQVEKSSRRGDRCGKFYSKYGERHLTGGIMVVWCTHSVCYGFHCIPASEG
;
A
#
# COMPACT_ATOMS: atom_id res chain seq x y z
N MET A 1 52.94 5.87 9.14
CA MET A 1 52.94 6.94 8.12
C MET A 1 51.82 6.64 7.14
N SER A 2 50.82 7.51 7.22
CA SER A 2 49.56 7.59 6.47
C SER A 2 49.79 7.93 5.00
N ASN A 3 48.97 7.37 4.10
CA ASN A 3 48.48 8.05 2.89
C ASN A 3 47.37 7.23 2.22
N LEU A 4 46.13 7.70 2.33
CA LEU A 4 45.08 7.53 1.33
C LEU A 4 44.33 8.87 1.27
N PRO A 5 44.09 9.45 0.07
CA PRO A 5 43.43 10.74 -0.03
C PRO A 5 41.94 10.58 0.25
N SER A 6 41.48 11.25 1.31
CA SER A 6 40.06 11.48 1.57
C SER A 6 39.50 12.41 0.49
N LEU A 7 38.50 11.94 -0.27
CA LEU A 7 37.63 12.85 -1.01
C LEU A 7 36.84 13.71 0.01
N PRO A 8 36.80 15.03 -0.13
CA PRO A 8 36.07 15.88 0.80
C PRO A 8 34.58 15.62 0.65
N SER A 9 33.95 15.09 1.70
CA SER A 9 32.51 15.25 1.89
C SER A 9 32.20 16.75 1.86
N PRO A 10 31.24 17.23 1.05
CA PRO A 10 30.87 18.63 1.08
C PRO A 10 30.30 18.91 2.47
N SER A 11 31.06 19.68 3.25
CA SER A 11 30.63 20.17 4.56
C SER A 11 29.47 21.13 4.33
N ILE A 12 28.25 20.70 4.68
CA ILE A 12 27.08 21.56 4.75
C ILE A 12 27.48 22.83 5.52
N GLY A 13 27.22 23.99 4.92
CA GLY A 13 27.52 25.28 5.56
C GLY A 13 26.54 25.57 6.70
N PRO A 14 26.69 26.69 7.42
CA PRO A 14 25.70 27.10 8.43
C PRO A 14 24.30 27.13 7.82
N ASP A 15 23.37 26.39 8.42
CA ASP A 15 21.98 26.29 7.94
C ASP A 15 21.29 27.64 8.15
N LEU A 16 20.88 28.30 7.06
CA LEU A 16 20.27 29.64 7.07
C LEU A 16 18.74 29.53 7.13
N ARG A 17 18.25 28.59 7.95
CA ARG A 17 16.83 28.22 8.03
C ARG A 17 15.92 29.40 8.33
N ASP A 18 16.33 30.32 9.21
CA ASP A 18 15.57 31.53 9.57
C ASP A 18 15.35 32.47 8.37
N GLN A 19 16.12 32.29 7.29
CA GLN A 19 15.99 33.04 6.04
C GLN A 19 15.36 32.21 4.91
N GLY A 20 14.95 30.97 5.19
CA GLY A 20 14.42 30.02 4.20
C GLY A 20 15.48 29.54 3.20
N LEU A 21 16.76 29.57 3.58
CA LEU A 21 17.89 29.23 2.70
C LEU A 21 18.69 28.04 3.26
N PHE A 22 18.97 27.09 2.38
CA PHE A 22 19.80 25.92 2.64
C PHE A 22 21.19 26.14 2.02
N ASN A 23 22.21 26.08 2.87
CA ASN A 23 23.60 26.29 2.48
C ASN A 23 24.32 24.95 2.27
N TYR A 24 24.39 24.49 1.02
CA TYR A 24 24.99 23.19 0.72
C TYR A 24 26.50 23.15 0.94
N ASN A 25 27.25 24.20 0.58
CA ASN A 25 28.71 24.23 0.70
C ASN A 25 29.35 25.64 0.58
N ASN A 26 28.67 26.68 1.04
CA ASN A 26 29.02 28.11 0.93
C ASN A 26 29.16 28.66 -0.51
N SER A 27 29.12 27.80 -1.53
CA SER A 27 29.14 28.17 -2.95
C SER A 27 27.79 27.93 -3.62
N VAL A 28 26.99 27.01 -3.08
CA VAL A 28 25.66 26.68 -3.56
C VAL A 28 24.68 26.92 -2.42
N ILE A 29 23.78 27.88 -2.63
CA ILE A 29 22.68 28.20 -1.71
C ILE A 29 21.38 27.95 -2.48
N VAL A 30 20.43 27.27 -1.84
CA VAL A 30 19.16 26.89 -2.42
C VAL A 30 18.04 27.24 -1.44
N THR A 31 16.87 27.63 -1.93
CA THR A 31 15.73 27.91 -1.04
C THR A 31 15.17 26.62 -0.46
N HIS A 32 14.72 26.66 0.80
CA HIS A 32 13.97 25.56 1.41
C HIS A 32 12.70 25.27 0.60
N GLU A 33 12.02 26.32 0.14
CA GLU A 33 10.81 26.20 -0.69
C GLU A 33 11.02 25.31 -1.92
N LEU A 34 12.16 25.44 -2.63
CA LEU A 34 12.42 24.60 -3.80
C LEU A 34 12.62 23.13 -3.42
N LEU A 35 13.27 22.88 -2.29
CA LEU A 35 13.56 21.54 -1.78
C LEU A 35 12.30 20.88 -1.22
N ASP A 36 11.43 21.67 -0.59
CA ASP A 36 10.11 21.26 -0.11
C ASP A 36 9.14 21.04 -1.30
N GLU A 37 9.15 21.90 -2.33
CA GLU A 37 8.38 21.73 -3.58
C GLU A 37 8.71 20.38 -4.23
N TYR A 38 10.00 20.02 -4.30
CA TYR A 38 10.40 18.70 -4.77
C TYR A 38 9.90 17.59 -3.84
N THR A 39 10.06 17.74 -2.53
CA THR A 39 9.63 16.73 -1.54
C THR A 39 8.12 16.46 -1.65
N ILE A 40 7.31 17.51 -1.79
CA ILE A 40 5.86 17.41 -2.00
C ILE A 40 5.56 16.76 -3.35
N SER A 41 6.20 17.20 -4.44
CA SER A 41 5.98 16.63 -5.78
C SER A 41 6.34 15.15 -5.83
N TYR A 42 7.42 14.77 -5.14
CA TYR A 42 7.83 13.39 -4.97
C TYR A 42 6.79 12.57 -4.20
N VAL A 43 6.33 13.06 -3.05
CA VAL A 43 5.38 12.32 -2.20
C VAL A 43 3.99 12.21 -2.84
N THR A 44 3.54 13.23 -3.56
CA THR A 44 2.17 13.30 -4.09
C THR A 44 2.00 12.67 -5.47
N SER A 45 3.06 12.65 -6.29
CA SER A 45 2.96 12.26 -7.71
C SER A 45 4.10 11.37 -8.20
N GLU A 46 4.93 10.85 -7.28
CA GLU A 46 6.10 10.02 -7.59
C GLU A 46 7.08 10.71 -8.57
N THR A 47 7.16 12.05 -8.54
CA THR A 47 7.94 12.79 -9.52
C THR A 47 9.45 12.47 -9.40
N PRO A 48 10.09 11.94 -10.45
CA PRO A 48 11.53 11.66 -10.42
C PRO A 48 12.35 12.96 -10.51
N PHE A 49 13.58 12.94 -9.96
CA PHE A 49 14.51 14.08 -10.00
C PHE A 49 14.66 14.67 -11.41
N THR A 50 14.83 13.83 -12.44
CA THR A 50 14.98 14.29 -13.83
C THR A 50 13.78 15.13 -14.28
N ALA A 51 12.55 14.66 -14.01
CA ALA A 51 11.35 15.37 -14.42
C ALA A 51 11.22 16.72 -13.69
N PHE A 52 11.49 16.74 -12.38
CA PHE A 52 11.45 17.97 -11.58
C PHE A 52 12.52 18.97 -12.05
N VAL A 53 13.76 18.53 -12.20
CA VAL A 53 14.88 19.39 -12.64
C VAL A 53 14.62 19.93 -14.05
N THR A 54 14.08 19.13 -14.96
CA THR A 54 13.67 19.60 -16.30
C THR A 54 12.59 20.67 -16.21
N LEU A 55 11.55 20.46 -15.39
CA LEU A 55 10.48 21.43 -15.18
C LEU A 55 11.03 22.77 -14.64
N VAL A 56 11.85 22.72 -13.59
CA VAL A 56 12.42 23.93 -12.98
C VAL A 56 13.42 24.60 -13.92
N ALA A 57 14.22 23.84 -14.67
CA ALA A 57 15.11 24.38 -15.69
C ALA A 57 14.35 25.14 -16.78
N HIS A 58 13.19 24.62 -17.23
CA HIS A 58 12.32 25.36 -18.14
C HIS A 58 11.79 26.65 -17.51
N ARG A 59 11.38 26.63 -16.23
CA ARG A 59 10.95 27.83 -15.49
C ARG A 59 12.05 28.90 -15.45
N TYR A 60 13.29 28.51 -15.16
CA TYR A 60 14.43 29.43 -15.11
C TYR A 60 14.81 29.99 -16.50
N ALA A 61 14.67 29.18 -17.55
CA ALA A 61 14.95 29.60 -18.91
C ALA A 61 14.04 30.77 -19.37
N VAL A 62 12.79 30.83 -18.88
CA VAL A 62 11.88 31.97 -19.14
C VAL A 62 12.48 33.28 -18.61
N SER A 63 13.19 33.23 -17.49
CA SER A 63 13.87 34.37 -16.89
C SER A 63 15.31 34.55 -17.38
N SER A 64 15.71 33.88 -18.46
CA SER A 64 17.10 33.86 -18.98
C SER A 64 18.15 33.41 -17.96
N ALA A 65 17.72 32.66 -16.93
CA ALA A 65 18.59 32.09 -15.91
C ALA A 65 18.83 30.61 -16.20
N THR A 66 19.91 30.06 -15.64
CA THR A 66 20.21 28.64 -15.69
C THR A 66 19.93 27.99 -14.36
N PHE A 67 19.17 26.89 -14.39
CA PHE A 67 19.02 26.03 -13.22
C PHE A 67 20.17 25.02 -13.14
N MET A 68 20.40 24.49 -11.95
CA MET A 68 21.46 23.51 -11.72
C MET A 68 21.16 22.17 -12.42
N LYS A 69 22.21 21.39 -12.66
CA LYS A 69 22.10 20.03 -13.23
C LYS A 69 21.52 19.05 -12.22
N GLU A 70 20.90 17.99 -12.73
CA GLU A 70 20.26 16.94 -11.92
C GLU A 70 21.18 16.36 -10.84
N ASP A 71 22.44 16.07 -11.17
CA ASP A 71 23.40 15.53 -10.22
C ASP A 71 23.67 16.44 -9.02
N LEU A 72 23.73 17.75 -9.27
CA LEU A 72 23.93 18.73 -8.20
C LEU A 72 22.66 18.88 -7.37
N PHE A 73 21.49 19.03 -8.01
CA PHE A 73 20.22 19.13 -7.30
C PHE A 73 19.95 17.91 -6.40
N ARG A 74 20.21 16.70 -6.92
CA ARG A 74 20.09 15.46 -6.16
C ARG A 74 21.01 15.44 -4.93
N ALA A 75 22.27 15.87 -5.07
CA ALA A 75 23.20 15.94 -3.94
C ALA A 75 22.77 16.98 -2.90
N VAL A 76 22.30 18.15 -3.34
CA VAL A 76 21.74 19.19 -2.47
C VAL A 76 20.54 18.66 -1.71
N TRP A 77 19.57 18.03 -2.40
CA TRP A 77 18.36 17.53 -1.76
C TRP A 77 18.65 16.43 -0.73
N PHE A 78 19.53 15.46 -1.03
CA PHE A 78 19.90 14.45 -0.03
C PHE A 78 20.60 15.07 1.19
N SER A 79 21.37 16.14 0.99
CA SER A 79 22.02 16.86 2.10
C SER A 79 21.00 17.64 2.93
N TYR A 80 20.02 18.26 2.28
CA TYR A 80 18.89 18.91 2.94
C TYR A 80 18.03 17.91 3.72
N ALA A 81 17.65 16.79 3.10
CA ALA A 81 16.92 15.71 3.76
C ALA A 81 17.69 15.12 4.96
N SER A 82 19.03 15.14 4.92
CA SER A 82 19.83 14.72 6.07
C SER A 82 19.73 15.68 7.26
N LEU A 83 19.58 16.99 7.00
CA LEU A 83 19.36 18.02 8.02
C LEU A 83 17.93 18.06 8.55
N GLN A 84 16.95 17.63 7.76
CA GLN A 84 15.57 17.53 8.24
C GLN A 84 15.55 16.59 9.46
N ALA A 85 15.41 17.19 10.63
CA ALA A 85 15.00 16.49 11.82
C ALA A 85 13.52 16.16 11.60
N LEU A 86 13.22 14.91 11.23
CA LEU A 86 11.84 14.41 11.15
C LEU A 86 11.17 14.36 12.54
N GLU A 87 11.84 14.85 13.58
CA GLU A 87 11.31 14.99 14.92
C GLU A 87 10.27 16.10 14.94
N ASN A 88 9.04 15.75 15.31
CA ASN A 88 7.87 16.62 15.55
C ASN A 88 7.11 17.17 14.34
N ASP A 89 7.72 17.37 13.17
CA ASP A 89 7.00 17.87 11.97
C ASP A 89 6.17 16.77 11.27
N MET A 90 6.46 15.50 11.54
CA MET A 90 5.83 14.33 10.93
C MET A 90 4.87 13.62 11.91
N CYS A 91 4.07 14.42 12.62
CA CYS A 91 3.11 13.95 13.61
C CYS A 91 1.68 14.20 13.12
N CYS A 92 0.90 13.13 12.95
CA CYS A 92 -0.51 13.28 12.57
C CYS A 92 -1.28 13.97 13.70
N SER A 93 -2.04 15.01 13.40
CA SER A 93 -2.91 15.69 14.37
C SER A 93 -3.97 14.79 15.00
N ARG A 94 -4.30 13.66 14.35
CA ARG A 94 -5.27 12.68 14.85
C ARG A 94 -4.63 11.51 15.59
N CYS A 95 -3.50 10.99 15.09
CA CYS A 95 -2.83 9.82 15.68
C CYS A 95 -1.77 10.19 16.74
N GLY A 96 -1.32 11.44 16.76
CA GLY A 96 -0.22 11.85 17.61
C GLY A 96 1.11 11.18 17.21
N PRO A 97 2.09 11.13 18.12
CA PRO A 97 3.42 10.61 17.81
C PRO A 97 3.45 9.08 17.65
N TYR A 98 2.48 8.35 18.22
CA TYR A 98 2.45 6.88 18.24
C TYR A 98 1.14 6.37 17.62
N PRO A 99 1.03 6.32 16.28
CA PRO A 99 -0.15 5.81 15.62
C PRO A 99 -0.38 4.34 15.98
N GLU A 100 -1.62 4.01 16.36
CA GLU A 100 -2.02 2.63 16.68
C GLU A 100 -1.91 1.70 15.45
N THR A 101 -2.25 2.22 14.27
CA THR A 101 -2.14 1.50 13.00
C THR A 101 -1.18 2.25 12.07
N VAL A 102 -0.21 1.52 11.54
CA VAL A 102 0.72 2.00 10.52
C VAL A 102 0.64 1.13 9.26
N ILE A 103 0.83 1.77 8.11
CA ILE A 103 0.91 1.17 6.79
C ILE A 103 2.37 1.29 6.34
N TRP A 104 2.97 0.17 5.98
CA TRP A 104 4.33 0.13 5.43
C TRP A 104 4.20 -0.09 3.93
N ASP A 105 4.62 0.89 3.14
CA ASP A 105 4.50 0.87 1.68
C ASP A 105 5.83 1.11 0.99
N GLY A 106 6.09 0.36 -0.08
CA GLY A 106 7.32 0.44 -0.86
C GLY A 106 7.19 1.42 -2.02
N ILE A 107 7.93 2.51 -1.98
CA ILE A 107 8.00 3.48 -3.08
C ILE A 107 9.25 3.23 -3.91
N THR A 108 9.06 3.02 -5.21
CA THR A 108 10.17 2.87 -6.15
C THR A 108 10.84 4.22 -6.38
N LEU A 109 11.92 4.46 -5.65
CA LEU A 109 12.81 5.60 -5.83
C LEU A 109 14.15 5.17 -6.41
N ALA A 110 14.41 5.53 -7.66
CA ALA A 110 15.70 5.31 -8.28
C ALA A 110 16.70 6.41 -7.84
N PHE A 111 17.62 6.08 -6.94
CA PHE A 111 18.81 6.90 -6.69
C PHE A 111 20.09 6.11 -6.93
N GLY A 112 21.20 6.79 -7.22
CA GLY A 112 22.46 6.13 -7.55
C GLY A 112 23.05 5.41 -6.34
N ARG A 113 23.53 4.17 -6.52
CA ARG A 113 24.21 3.38 -5.47
C ARG A 113 25.37 4.10 -4.78
N LYS A 114 25.97 5.13 -5.41
CA LYS A 114 26.98 6.00 -4.79
C LYS A 114 26.51 6.71 -3.52
N HIS A 115 25.19 6.84 -3.33
CA HIS A 115 24.59 7.40 -2.13
C HIS A 115 24.32 6.33 -1.05
N LEU A 116 24.48 5.05 -1.39
CA LEU A 116 24.54 4.00 -0.38
C LEU A 116 25.96 3.97 0.19
N SER A 117 26.13 4.40 1.45
CA SER A 117 27.41 4.24 2.12
C SER A 117 27.67 2.73 2.34
N ALA A 118 28.94 2.30 2.35
CA ALA A 118 29.29 0.91 2.68
C ALA A 118 28.88 0.53 4.11
N SER A 119 28.59 1.52 4.96
CA SER A 119 28.11 1.35 6.32
C SER A 119 26.59 1.26 6.42
N LEU A 120 25.82 1.42 5.33
CA LEU A 120 24.37 1.25 5.36
C LEU A 120 23.99 -0.22 5.62
N THR A 121 23.40 -0.48 6.79
CA THR A 121 22.80 -1.74 7.20
C THR A 121 21.29 -1.57 7.33
N PRO A 122 20.49 -2.23 6.47
CA PRO A 122 19.04 -2.22 6.59
C PRO A 122 18.55 -2.61 8.00
N PRO A 123 17.43 -2.04 8.47
CA PRO A 123 16.79 -2.47 9.72
C PRO A 123 16.26 -3.90 9.63
N THR A 124 16.22 -4.45 8.42
CA THR A 124 15.88 -5.83 8.09
C THR A 124 17.06 -6.79 8.28
N ILE A 125 18.21 -6.36 8.80
CA ILE A 125 19.30 -7.29 9.13
C ILE A 125 19.12 -7.85 10.55
N THR A 126 19.32 -9.16 10.69
CA THR A 126 19.33 -9.83 11.99
C THR A 126 20.68 -9.63 12.68
N THR A 127 20.67 -9.47 14.01
CA THR A 127 21.88 -9.30 14.82
C THR A 127 21.95 -10.40 15.88
N ALA A 128 23.05 -10.46 16.64
CA ALA A 128 23.15 -11.37 17.78
C ALA A 128 22.08 -11.08 18.87
N ALA A 129 21.51 -9.88 18.88
CA ALA A 129 20.44 -9.47 19.78
C ALA A 129 19.02 -9.73 19.22
N SER A 130 18.91 -10.30 18.01
CA SER A 130 17.61 -10.65 17.41
C SER A 130 16.93 -11.79 18.17
N ILE A 131 15.66 -11.58 18.50
CA ILE A 131 14.81 -12.63 19.11
C ILE A 131 14.54 -13.72 18.08
N VAL A 132 14.67 -15.00 18.47
CA VAL A 132 14.39 -16.15 17.60
C VAL A 132 12.96 -16.65 17.82
N ARG A 133 12.14 -16.62 16.77
CA ARG A 133 10.73 -17.05 16.80
C ARG A 133 10.58 -18.43 16.17
N HIS A 134 10.78 -19.47 16.96
CA HIS A 134 10.82 -20.86 16.49
C HIS A 134 9.48 -21.42 16.00
N SER A 135 8.36 -20.85 16.43
CA SER A 135 7.03 -21.41 16.19
C SER A 135 6.34 -20.81 14.97
N ILE A 136 6.90 -19.76 14.37
CA ILE A 136 6.31 -19.05 13.24
C ILE A 136 6.33 -19.94 11.99
N LYS A 137 5.18 -20.02 11.32
CA LYS A 137 5.02 -20.72 10.04
C LYS A 137 4.29 -19.82 9.06
N TYR A 138 4.55 -20.01 7.78
CA TYR A 138 3.77 -19.35 6.74
C TYR A 138 2.33 -19.83 6.81
N GLN A 139 1.39 -18.90 7.01
CA GLN A 139 -0.04 -19.20 6.99
C GLN A 139 -0.59 -19.00 5.57
N PRO A 140 -0.96 -20.07 4.85
CA PRO A 140 -1.59 -19.93 3.55
C PRO A 140 -3.05 -19.50 3.70
N LYS A 141 -3.65 -19.03 2.60
CA LYS A 141 -5.09 -18.72 2.52
C LYS A 141 -5.52 -17.69 3.57
N GLN A 142 -4.85 -16.54 3.62
CA GLN A 142 -5.22 -15.44 4.53
C GLN A 142 -6.36 -14.57 3.97
N GLN A 143 -6.79 -14.82 2.74
CA GLN A 143 -7.84 -14.06 2.07
C GLN A 143 -9.20 -14.29 2.74
N LEU A 144 -10.11 -13.33 2.56
CA LEU A 144 -11.48 -13.44 3.05
C LEU A 144 -12.17 -14.68 2.45
N LEU A 145 -12.20 -14.78 1.12
CA LEU A 145 -12.53 -16.02 0.41
C LEU A 145 -11.25 -16.84 0.24
N ALA A 146 -11.16 -18.01 0.87
CA ALA A 146 -9.96 -18.85 0.79
C ALA A 146 -9.70 -19.46 -0.61
N ASP A 147 -10.77 -19.67 -1.39
CA ASP A 147 -10.71 -20.30 -2.71
C ASP A 147 -10.31 -19.32 -3.82
N ILE A 148 -9.17 -19.58 -4.47
CA ILE A 148 -8.63 -18.75 -5.58
C ILE A 148 -9.55 -18.75 -6.80
N GLY A 149 -10.16 -19.89 -7.12
CA GLY A 149 -11.07 -20.05 -8.25
C GLY A 149 -12.31 -19.18 -8.07
N LEU A 150 -12.91 -19.23 -6.88
CA LEU A 150 -14.07 -18.42 -6.54
C LEU A 150 -13.76 -16.92 -6.62
N ARG A 151 -12.62 -16.47 -6.08
CA ARG A 151 -12.21 -15.05 -6.19
C ARG A 151 -12.08 -14.61 -7.64
N LYS A 152 -11.48 -15.45 -8.49
CA LYS A 152 -11.32 -15.16 -9.92
C LYS A 152 -12.67 -15.08 -10.62
N GLN A 153 -13.57 -16.04 -10.38
CA GLN A 153 -14.91 -16.05 -10.99
C GLN A 153 -15.74 -14.84 -10.52
N LEU A 154 -15.71 -14.52 -9.22
CA LEU A 154 -16.37 -13.35 -8.66
C LEU A 154 -15.87 -12.07 -9.34
N ARG A 155 -14.56 -11.84 -9.43
CA ARG A 155 -14.00 -10.67 -10.14
C ARG A 155 -14.43 -10.60 -11.61
N GLN A 156 -14.51 -11.73 -12.30
CA GLN A 156 -15.00 -11.78 -13.69
C GLN A 156 -16.48 -11.42 -13.81
N VAL A 157 -17.32 -11.79 -12.83
CA VAL A 157 -18.73 -11.34 -12.78
C VAL A 157 -18.81 -9.83 -12.54
N LEU A 158 -18.01 -9.30 -11.60
CA LEU A 158 -18.00 -7.87 -11.28
C LEU A 158 -17.49 -7.00 -12.43
N GLN A 159 -16.66 -7.56 -13.31
CA GLN A 159 -16.20 -6.96 -14.57
C GLN A 159 -17.09 -7.31 -15.76
N GLY A 160 -18.27 -7.91 -15.52
CA GLY A 160 -19.19 -8.39 -16.55
C GLY A 160 -19.48 -7.35 -17.63
N PRO A 161 -20.00 -7.80 -18.79
CA PRO A 161 -20.17 -6.93 -19.96
C PRO A 161 -20.88 -5.63 -19.59
N GLU A 162 -20.36 -4.48 -20.06
CA GLU A 162 -21.02 -3.18 -19.91
C GLU A 162 -22.30 -3.18 -20.75
N LEU A 163 -23.36 -3.76 -20.21
CA LEU A 163 -24.63 -3.97 -20.90
C LEU A 163 -25.34 -2.66 -21.23
N ASP A 164 -25.00 -1.56 -20.56
CA ASP A 164 -25.49 -0.22 -20.89
C ASP A 164 -25.10 0.20 -22.32
N LYS A 165 -23.91 -0.18 -22.80
CA LYS A 165 -23.49 0.08 -24.21
C LYS A 165 -24.22 -0.81 -25.20
N VAL A 166 -24.64 -2.00 -24.75
CA VAL A 166 -25.24 -3.05 -25.57
C VAL A 166 -26.70 -2.76 -25.93
N PHE A 167 -27.38 -1.87 -25.21
CA PHE A 167 -28.74 -1.40 -25.53
C PHE A 167 -28.75 -0.01 -26.16
N LEU A 168 -27.72 0.83 -25.93
CA LEU A 168 -27.61 2.16 -26.54
C LEU A 168 -27.12 2.12 -28.00
N GLU A 169 -26.46 1.02 -28.42
CA GLU A 169 -26.07 0.79 -29.81
C GLU A 169 -27.24 0.34 -30.70
N GLU A 170 -28.38 -0.09 -30.15
CA GLU A 170 -29.56 -0.50 -30.92
C GLU A 170 -30.38 0.70 -31.45
N ASP A 171 -30.22 1.91 -30.87
CA ASP A 171 -31.03 3.09 -31.23
C ASP A 171 -30.31 4.13 -32.13
N ASN A 172 -29.02 3.94 -32.45
CA ASN A 172 -28.21 4.98 -33.14
C ASN A 172 -27.51 4.54 -34.44
N SER A 173 -27.78 3.36 -35.00
CA SER A 173 -27.20 2.96 -36.28
C SER A 173 -28.20 3.05 -37.43
N ASP A 174 -28.24 4.21 -38.09
CA ASP A 174 -28.74 4.39 -39.47
C ASP A 174 -27.75 3.77 -40.50
N ASP A 175 -27.27 2.54 -40.27
CA ASP A 175 -26.24 1.92 -41.11
C ASP A 175 -26.75 0.66 -41.82
N ASP A 176 -26.67 0.73 -43.15
CA ASP A 176 -27.14 -0.15 -44.22
C ASP A 176 -26.42 -1.52 -44.22
N SER A 177 -26.52 -2.25 -43.10
CA SER A 177 -25.86 -3.53 -42.91
C SER A 177 -26.77 -4.73 -43.20
N THR A 178 -26.23 -5.69 -43.95
CA THR A 178 -26.92 -6.88 -44.45
C THR A 178 -27.46 -7.77 -43.31
N PRO A 179 -28.68 -8.33 -43.44
CA PRO A 179 -29.41 -9.03 -42.35
C PRO A 179 -28.68 -10.26 -41.75
N GLN A 180 -27.67 -10.78 -42.43
CA GLN A 180 -26.89 -11.93 -41.98
C GLN A 180 -25.82 -11.55 -40.93
N TYR A 181 -25.23 -10.34 -41.04
CA TYR A 181 -24.24 -9.82 -40.09
C TYR A 181 -24.89 -9.46 -38.73
N THR A 182 -26.14 -9.00 -38.76
CA THR A 182 -26.93 -8.65 -37.56
C THR A 182 -27.30 -9.88 -36.74
N LYS A 183 -27.57 -11.02 -37.39
CA LYS A 183 -27.95 -12.28 -36.72
C LYS A 183 -26.79 -12.93 -35.96
N GLU A 184 -25.60 -12.98 -36.56
CA GLU A 184 -24.41 -13.54 -35.90
C GLU A 184 -23.97 -12.74 -34.66
N LYS A 185 -24.05 -11.41 -34.73
CA LYS A 185 -23.80 -10.53 -33.57
C LYS A 185 -24.81 -10.78 -32.44
N LEU A 186 -26.09 -10.95 -32.78
CA LEU A 186 -27.15 -11.21 -31.80
C LEU A 186 -26.93 -12.57 -31.10
N GLU A 187 -26.58 -13.61 -31.88
CA GLU A 187 -26.28 -14.94 -31.34
C GLU A 187 -25.04 -14.92 -30.43
N GLN A 188 -23.98 -14.20 -30.81
CA GLN A 188 -22.79 -14.05 -29.98
C GLN A 188 -23.09 -13.28 -28.69
N LYS A 189 -23.94 -12.26 -28.75
CA LYS A 189 -24.44 -11.50 -27.59
C LYS A 189 -25.24 -12.39 -26.65
N SER A 190 -26.19 -13.17 -27.17
CA SER A 190 -26.97 -14.13 -26.38
C SER A 190 -26.09 -15.18 -25.69
N ARG A 191 -25.08 -15.72 -26.39
CA ARG A 191 -24.12 -16.68 -25.78
C ARG A 191 -23.34 -16.06 -24.62
N ARG A 192 -22.82 -14.84 -24.78
CA ARG A 192 -22.10 -14.12 -23.70
C ARG A 192 -22.98 -13.88 -22.47
N ILE A 193 -24.26 -13.59 -22.68
CA ILE A 193 -25.21 -13.39 -21.57
C ILE A 193 -25.46 -14.70 -20.84
N VAL A 194 -25.70 -15.80 -21.56
CA VAL A 194 -25.90 -17.12 -20.96
C VAL A 194 -24.65 -17.56 -20.18
N GLU A 195 -23.46 -17.40 -20.75
CA GLU A 195 -22.20 -17.68 -20.07
C GLU A 195 -22.01 -16.84 -18.81
N HIS A 196 -22.36 -15.55 -18.85
CA HIS A 196 -22.29 -14.68 -17.70
C HIS A 196 -23.26 -15.12 -16.59
N LEU A 197 -24.52 -15.43 -16.93
CA LEU A 197 -25.52 -15.88 -15.96
C LEU A 197 -25.17 -17.25 -15.35
N ASN A 198 -24.60 -18.16 -16.13
CA ASN A 198 -24.07 -19.43 -15.62
C ASN A 198 -22.95 -19.19 -14.61
N ARG A 199 -22.03 -18.25 -14.90
CA ARG A 199 -20.97 -17.87 -13.97
C ARG A 199 -21.51 -17.23 -12.69
N VAL A 200 -22.52 -16.36 -12.80
CA VAL A 200 -23.21 -15.78 -11.64
C VAL A 200 -23.79 -16.89 -10.76
N GLN A 201 -24.42 -17.89 -11.38
CA GLN A 201 -25.00 -19.03 -10.68
C GLN A 201 -23.95 -19.85 -9.93
N GLU A 202 -22.81 -20.17 -10.57
CA GLU A 202 -21.70 -20.89 -9.93
C GLU A 202 -21.09 -20.12 -8.75
N VAL A 203 -20.94 -18.79 -8.89
CA VAL A 203 -20.46 -17.92 -7.82
C VAL A 203 -21.45 -17.89 -6.67
N TRP A 204 -22.75 -17.77 -6.95
CA TRP A 204 -23.80 -17.82 -5.93
C TRP A 204 -23.77 -19.14 -5.15
N ASP A 205 -23.75 -20.28 -5.83
CA ASP A 205 -23.70 -21.62 -5.20
C ASP A 205 -22.49 -21.76 -4.28
N SER A 206 -21.36 -21.15 -4.66
CA SER A 206 -20.13 -21.19 -3.88
C SER A 206 -20.16 -20.23 -2.69
N LEU A 207 -20.64 -19.00 -2.88
CA LEU A 207 -20.80 -18.02 -1.80
C LEU A 207 -21.81 -18.50 -0.75
N LYS A 208 -22.92 -19.09 -1.18
CA LYS A 208 -23.97 -19.61 -0.30
C LYS A 208 -23.48 -20.70 0.65
N LYS A 209 -22.51 -21.51 0.22
CA LYS A 209 -21.85 -22.52 1.07
C LYS A 209 -20.95 -21.91 2.14
N ILE A 210 -20.44 -20.70 1.91
CA ILE A 210 -19.54 -19.98 2.80
C ILE A 210 -20.34 -19.11 3.78
N CYS A 211 -21.23 -18.28 3.25
CA CYS A 211 -22.17 -17.43 3.98
C CYS A 211 -23.46 -17.34 3.14
N PRO A 212 -24.57 -17.96 3.57
CA PRO A 212 -25.82 -17.95 2.83
C PRO A 212 -26.29 -16.55 2.46
N GLU A 213 -26.24 -15.62 3.40
CA GLU A 213 -26.68 -14.23 3.24
C GLU A 213 -25.79 -13.44 2.28
N LEU A 214 -24.49 -13.74 2.22
CA LEU A 214 -23.60 -13.17 1.21
C LEU A 214 -23.98 -13.65 -0.20
N GLY A 215 -24.34 -14.93 -0.32
CA GLY A 215 -24.87 -15.49 -1.56
C GLY A 215 -26.19 -14.82 -1.97
N GLU A 216 -27.16 -14.74 -1.06
CA GLU A 216 -28.44 -14.09 -1.33
C GLU A 216 -28.28 -12.60 -1.68
N LEU A 217 -27.40 -11.88 -0.99
CA LEU A 217 -27.05 -10.50 -1.33
C LEU A 217 -26.47 -10.42 -2.75
N PHE A 218 -25.54 -11.31 -3.10
CA PHE A 218 -24.94 -11.34 -4.44
C PHE A 218 -25.97 -11.60 -5.54
N VAL A 219 -26.82 -12.62 -5.40
CA VAL A 219 -27.80 -12.97 -6.45
C VAL A 219 -28.90 -11.91 -6.56
N SER A 220 -29.23 -11.20 -5.49
CA SER A 220 -30.18 -10.08 -5.53
C SER A 220 -29.69 -8.92 -6.43
N LEU A 221 -28.37 -8.80 -6.61
CA LEU A 221 -27.73 -7.73 -7.37
C LEU A 221 -27.30 -8.17 -8.77
N TYR A 222 -26.77 -9.40 -8.91
CA TYR A 222 -26.17 -9.90 -10.15
C TYR A 222 -26.97 -11.03 -10.81
N GLY A 223 -27.96 -11.59 -10.12
CA GLY A 223 -28.72 -12.75 -10.57
C GLY A 223 -29.64 -12.47 -11.77
N ALA A 224 -30.22 -13.54 -12.32
CA ALA A 224 -31.10 -13.47 -13.48
C ALA A 224 -32.29 -12.52 -13.30
N SER A 225 -32.85 -12.41 -12.09
CA SER A 225 -33.94 -11.44 -11.81
C SER A 225 -33.47 -9.99 -11.81
N ALA A 226 -32.25 -9.71 -11.31
CA ALA A 226 -31.71 -8.35 -11.35
C ALA A 226 -31.38 -7.96 -12.80
N TYR A 227 -30.84 -8.93 -13.54
CA TYR A 227 -30.57 -8.82 -14.97
C TYR A 227 -31.84 -8.54 -15.79
N SER A 228 -32.91 -9.32 -15.60
CA SER A 228 -34.17 -9.15 -16.35
C SER A 228 -34.86 -7.81 -16.09
N LYS A 229 -34.72 -7.30 -14.85
CA LYS A 229 -35.21 -5.98 -14.43
C LYS A 229 -34.27 -4.83 -14.79
N ARG A 230 -33.11 -5.12 -15.42
CA ARG A 230 -32.07 -4.13 -15.77
C ARG A 230 -31.65 -3.27 -14.57
N LEU A 231 -31.54 -3.89 -13.39
CA LEU A 231 -31.12 -3.18 -12.20
C LEU A 231 -29.64 -2.84 -12.30
N LYS A 232 -29.32 -1.55 -12.21
CA LYS A 232 -27.94 -1.10 -12.11
C LYS A 232 -27.41 -1.40 -10.72
N VAL A 233 -26.33 -2.17 -10.64
CA VAL A 233 -25.69 -2.47 -9.35
C VAL A 233 -25.04 -1.20 -8.79
N PRO A 234 -25.37 -0.78 -7.56
CA PRO A 234 -24.73 0.40 -6.96
C PRO A 234 -23.22 0.18 -6.77
N ALA A 235 -22.45 1.25 -6.96
CA ALA A 235 -20.98 1.20 -6.92
C ALA A 235 -20.44 0.68 -5.58
N ASP A 236 -21.15 0.94 -4.48
CA ASP A 236 -20.77 0.51 -3.14
C ASP A 236 -20.74 -1.01 -2.99
N TYR A 237 -21.75 -1.71 -3.51
CA TYR A 237 -21.78 -3.18 -3.50
C TYR A 237 -20.70 -3.76 -4.41
N ARG A 238 -20.49 -3.16 -5.59
CA ARG A 238 -19.41 -3.59 -6.48
C ARG A 238 -18.05 -3.47 -5.78
N SER A 239 -17.81 -2.35 -5.09
CA SER A 239 -16.58 -2.13 -4.31
C SER A 239 -16.46 -3.13 -3.17
N PHE A 240 -17.53 -3.42 -2.45
CA PHE A 240 -17.56 -4.42 -1.38
C PHE A 240 -17.22 -5.83 -1.91
N PHE A 241 -17.86 -6.29 -2.99
CA PHE A 241 -17.56 -7.61 -3.56
C PHE A 241 -16.14 -7.69 -4.16
N LEU A 242 -15.58 -6.58 -4.65
CA LEU A 242 -14.17 -6.53 -5.05
C LEU A 242 -13.24 -6.73 -3.84
N GLN A 243 -13.56 -6.14 -2.70
CA GLN A 243 -12.81 -6.36 -1.45
C GLN A 243 -12.98 -7.80 -0.93
N VAL A 244 -14.18 -8.38 -1.04
CA VAL A 244 -14.42 -9.79 -0.71
C VAL A 244 -13.58 -10.74 -1.57
N ALA A 245 -13.39 -10.38 -2.85
CA ALA A 245 -12.60 -11.13 -3.82
C ALA A 245 -11.10 -10.77 -3.85
N ALA A 246 -10.63 -9.95 -2.90
CA ALA A 246 -9.24 -9.51 -2.80
C ALA A 246 -8.28 -10.70 -2.66
N GLU A 247 -7.10 -10.59 -3.27
CA GLU A 247 -6.03 -11.59 -3.14
C GLU A 247 -5.19 -11.37 -1.87
N GLU A 248 -5.40 -10.22 -1.24
CA GLU A 248 -4.78 -9.74 -0.03
C GLU A 248 -5.33 -10.45 1.22
N SER A 249 -4.57 -10.40 2.32
CA SER A 249 -5.01 -10.90 3.62
C SER A 249 -6.28 -10.15 4.07
N VAL A 250 -7.23 -10.87 4.66
CA VAL A 250 -8.42 -10.27 5.28
C VAL A 250 -8.05 -9.21 6.31
N LEU A 251 -6.88 -9.33 6.96
CA LEU A 251 -6.41 -8.38 7.96
C LEU A 251 -5.98 -7.02 7.38
N GLN A 252 -5.78 -6.92 6.06
CA GLN A 252 -5.61 -5.62 5.41
C GLN A 252 -6.94 -4.86 5.27
N MET A 253 -8.05 -5.60 5.21
CA MET A 253 -9.40 -5.00 5.19
C MET A 253 -9.96 -4.82 6.61
N VAL A 254 -9.69 -5.77 7.51
CA VAL A 254 -10.19 -5.81 8.89
C VAL A 254 -9.01 -6.04 9.82
N ASN A 255 -8.27 -4.98 10.11
CA ASN A 255 -7.15 -5.04 11.06
C ASN A 255 -7.66 -5.22 12.51
N GLY A 256 -6.75 -5.30 13.49
CA GLY A 256 -7.11 -5.55 14.89
C GLY A 256 -8.11 -4.55 15.46
N ALA A 257 -7.89 -3.24 15.25
CA ALA A 257 -8.80 -2.18 15.71
C ALA A 257 -10.17 -2.28 15.02
N ALA A 258 -10.19 -2.42 13.69
CA ALA A 258 -11.42 -2.57 12.92
C ALA A 258 -12.21 -3.84 13.30
N LEU A 259 -11.52 -4.93 13.66
CA LEU A 259 -12.15 -6.15 14.16
C LEU A 259 -12.81 -5.93 15.52
N ALA A 260 -12.17 -5.18 16.41
CA ALA A 260 -12.75 -4.81 17.70
C ALA A 260 -14.01 -3.95 17.52
N ASP A 261 -13.93 -2.91 16.69
CA ASP A 261 -15.07 -2.05 16.35
C ASP A 261 -16.22 -2.84 15.71
N LEU A 262 -15.90 -3.79 14.82
CA LEU A 262 -16.88 -4.66 14.19
C LEU A 262 -17.60 -5.57 15.19
N ARG A 263 -16.86 -6.16 16.14
CA ARG A 263 -17.45 -7.00 17.19
C ARG A 263 -18.30 -6.19 18.15
N GLU A 264 -17.86 -4.99 18.54
CA GLU A 264 -18.65 -4.08 19.38
C GLU A 264 -19.94 -3.68 18.66
N PHE A 265 -19.86 -3.35 17.36
CA PHE A 265 -21.04 -3.08 16.55
C PHE A 265 -22.00 -4.29 16.50
N LEU A 266 -21.48 -5.50 16.27
CA LEU A 266 -22.26 -6.74 16.24
C LEU A 266 -22.95 -7.06 17.57
N SER A 267 -22.41 -6.61 18.70
CA SER A 267 -23.05 -6.79 20.02
C SER A 267 -24.35 -5.98 20.19
N ASN A 268 -24.48 -4.86 19.47
CA ASN A 268 -25.68 -4.03 19.47
C ASN A 268 -25.86 -3.27 18.13
N PRO A 269 -26.20 -3.96 17.03
CA PRO A 269 -26.16 -3.38 15.67
C PRO A 269 -27.15 -2.22 15.45
N ARG A 270 -28.21 -2.15 16.27
CA ARG A 270 -29.28 -1.16 16.16
C ARG A 270 -29.06 0.06 17.06
N GLY A 271 -28.24 -0.07 18.11
CA GLY A 271 -27.92 1.01 19.05
C GLY A 271 -26.54 1.63 18.84
N THR A 272 -25.67 0.98 18.07
CA THR A 272 -24.30 1.45 17.81
C THR A 272 -24.23 2.30 16.55
N ASP A 273 -23.47 3.40 16.61
CA ASP A 273 -23.23 4.27 15.47
C ASP A 273 -22.48 3.52 14.35
N LYS A 274 -23.04 3.55 13.13
CA LYS A 274 -22.42 2.96 11.92
C LYS A 274 -21.05 3.55 11.64
N THR A 275 -20.76 4.77 12.10
CA THR A 275 -19.44 5.41 11.90
C THR A 275 -18.28 4.64 12.53
N ARG A 276 -18.54 3.75 13.50
CA ARG A 276 -17.51 2.85 14.03
C ARG A 276 -16.91 1.93 12.98
N LEU A 277 -17.64 1.65 11.91
CA LEU A 277 -17.19 0.78 10.83
C LEU A 277 -16.51 1.55 9.69
N LEU A 278 -16.21 2.85 9.86
CA LEU A 278 -15.50 3.67 8.87
C LEU A 278 -14.14 3.07 8.46
N SER A 279 -13.49 2.35 9.37
CA SER A 279 -12.24 1.62 9.15
C SER A 279 -12.36 0.44 8.19
N ILE A 280 -13.59 0.02 7.82
CA ILE A 280 -13.90 -1.00 6.82
C ILE A 280 -14.72 -0.36 5.69
N PRO A 281 -14.10 0.40 4.76
CA PRO A 281 -14.81 1.34 3.91
C PRO A 281 -15.86 0.70 2.98
N GLY A 282 -15.60 -0.50 2.44
CA GLY A 282 -16.55 -1.18 1.57
C GLY A 282 -17.80 -1.62 2.31
N LEU A 283 -17.63 -2.16 3.53
CA LEU A 283 -18.74 -2.55 4.39
C LEU A 283 -19.53 -1.32 4.86
N TYR A 284 -18.85 -0.25 5.31
CA TYR A 284 -19.50 0.98 5.75
C TYR A 284 -20.40 1.58 4.67
N ARG A 285 -19.91 1.70 3.43
CA ARG A 285 -20.70 2.23 2.31
C ARG A 285 -21.95 1.39 2.05
N VAL A 286 -21.81 0.06 2.02
CA VAL A 286 -22.97 -0.84 1.89
C VAL A 286 -23.96 -0.65 3.03
N LEU A 287 -23.51 -0.55 4.28
CA LEU A 287 -24.38 -0.33 5.45
C LEU A 287 -25.12 1.02 5.43
N THR A 288 -24.53 2.05 4.85
CA THR A 288 -25.19 3.35 4.70
C THR A 288 -26.29 3.35 3.64
N GLY A 289 -26.10 2.57 2.56
CA GLY A 289 -27.04 2.49 1.44
C GLY A 289 -28.06 1.36 1.53
N HIS A 290 -27.88 0.38 2.41
CA HIS A 290 -28.75 -0.79 2.51
C HIS A 290 -29.94 -0.55 3.46
N GLN A 291 -31.13 -1.01 3.05
CA GLN A 291 -32.38 -0.72 3.76
C GLN A 291 -32.55 -1.50 5.06
N SER A 292 -32.09 -2.75 5.11
CA SER A 292 -32.29 -3.64 6.27
C SER A 292 -30.97 -4.19 6.79
N LEU A 293 -30.58 -3.81 8.02
CA LEU A 293 -29.38 -4.35 8.65
C LEU A 293 -29.45 -5.88 8.84
N ASP A 294 -30.64 -6.45 8.94
CA ASP A 294 -30.84 -7.87 9.26
C ASP A 294 -30.19 -8.79 8.23
N GLN A 295 -30.12 -8.40 6.95
CA GLN A 295 -29.43 -9.16 5.89
C GLN A 295 -27.90 -9.02 5.94
N LEU A 296 -27.39 -7.93 6.52
CA LEU A 296 -25.95 -7.65 6.58
C LEU A 296 -25.30 -8.16 7.85
N ILE A 297 -26.05 -8.34 8.94
CA ILE A 297 -25.52 -8.84 10.22
C ILE A 297 -24.81 -10.19 10.04
N PRO A 298 -25.39 -11.21 9.38
CA PRO A 298 -24.70 -12.48 9.17
C PRO A 298 -23.45 -12.36 8.29
N VAL A 299 -23.46 -11.44 7.31
CA VAL A 299 -22.29 -11.16 6.46
C VAL A 299 -21.16 -10.51 7.28
N MET A 300 -21.51 -9.59 8.19
CA MET A 300 -20.56 -8.94 9.11
C MET A 300 -19.98 -9.92 10.13
N ASP A 301 -20.81 -10.81 10.66
CA ASP A 301 -20.37 -11.86 11.59
C ASP A 301 -19.39 -12.83 10.90
N TRP A 302 -19.73 -13.28 9.69
CA TRP A 302 -18.83 -14.09 8.86
C TRP A 302 -17.49 -13.38 8.60
N LEU A 303 -17.52 -12.07 8.28
CA LEU A 303 -16.33 -11.25 8.10
C LEU A 303 -15.45 -11.24 9.36
N ALA A 304 -16.06 -11.01 10.52
CA ALA A 304 -15.39 -10.94 11.81
C ALA A 304 -14.80 -12.30 12.18
N GLN A 305 -15.55 -13.38 12.00
CA GLN A 305 -15.07 -14.74 12.24
C GLN A 305 -13.86 -15.05 11.36
N ARG A 306 -13.95 -14.75 10.07
CA ARG A 306 -12.85 -15.00 9.14
C ARG A 306 -11.59 -14.21 9.48
N ALA A 307 -11.73 -12.93 9.81
CA ALA A 307 -10.61 -12.11 10.28
C ALA A 307 -10.01 -12.65 11.58
N THR A 308 -10.85 -13.11 12.51
CA THR A 308 -10.41 -13.74 13.76
C THR A 308 -9.58 -15.00 13.52
N GLU A 309 -10.06 -15.89 12.66
CA GLU A 309 -9.35 -17.14 12.33
C GLU A 309 -7.97 -16.86 11.74
N VAL A 310 -7.87 -15.90 10.82
CA VAL A 310 -6.59 -15.52 10.21
C VAL A 310 -5.67 -14.87 11.24
N LEU A 311 -6.20 -13.98 12.08
CA LEU A 311 -5.43 -13.33 13.16
C LEU A 311 -4.89 -14.39 14.14
N GLN A 312 -5.74 -15.26 14.67
CA GLN A 312 -5.34 -16.33 15.58
C GLN A 312 -4.36 -17.32 14.94
N GLY A 313 -4.50 -17.58 13.63
CA GLY A 313 -3.54 -18.41 12.90
C GLY A 313 -2.16 -17.77 12.79
N LEU A 314 -2.09 -16.43 12.77
CA LEU A 314 -0.85 -15.65 12.73
C LEU A 314 -0.29 -15.37 14.12
N GLU A 315 -1.13 -15.37 15.15
CA GLU A 315 -0.75 -15.27 16.56
C GLU A 315 -0.08 -16.56 17.01
N VAL A 316 1.25 -16.53 17.11
CA VAL A 316 2.05 -17.70 17.50
C VAL A 316 2.53 -17.62 18.95
N GLU A 317 2.59 -16.42 19.50
CA GLU A 317 2.96 -16.17 20.89
C GLU A 317 1.95 -15.18 21.47
N PRO A 318 1.42 -15.42 22.69
CA PRO A 318 0.51 -14.49 23.33
C PRO A 318 1.19 -13.12 23.41
N TRP A 319 0.46 -12.09 23.01
CA TRP A 319 0.94 -10.71 23.02
C TRP A 319 1.18 -10.26 24.47
N SER A 320 2.34 -10.55 25.02
CA SER A 320 2.82 -9.96 26.26
C SER A 320 3.73 -8.78 25.90
N ILE A 321 3.14 -7.67 25.48
CA ILE A 321 3.77 -6.38 25.76
C ILE A 321 3.55 -6.16 27.25
N ASP A 322 4.37 -6.81 28.07
CA ASP A 322 4.60 -6.32 29.40
C ASP A 322 5.38 -5.01 29.20
N SER A 323 4.65 -3.90 29.07
CA SER A 323 5.21 -2.56 28.88
C SER A 323 6.16 -2.18 30.02
N SER A 324 6.06 -2.87 31.16
CA SER A 324 7.01 -2.80 32.28
C SER A 324 8.40 -3.37 31.98
N ASN A 325 8.50 -4.30 31.03
CA ASN A 325 9.72 -5.05 30.69
C ASN A 325 10.27 -4.74 29.29
N ILE A 326 9.63 -3.84 28.53
CA ILE A 326 10.33 -3.18 27.41
C ILE A 326 11.36 -2.24 28.05
N GLN A 327 12.50 -2.82 28.42
CA GLN A 327 13.73 -2.05 28.44
C GLN A 327 13.95 -1.63 26.99
N PHE A 328 13.47 -0.44 26.64
CA PHE A 328 14.08 0.33 25.57
C PHE A 328 15.57 0.22 25.85
N PRO A 329 16.38 -0.34 24.93
CA PRO A 329 17.79 -0.56 25.20
C PRO A 329 18.34 0.73 25.78
N HIS A 330 18.58 0.72 27.09
CA HIS A 330 18.98 1.90 27.83
C HIS A 330 20.32 2.26 27.22
N THR A 331 20.33 3.31 26.40
CA THR A 331 21.54 3.96 25.94
C THR A 331 22.59 3.00 25.36
N MET A 332 22.28 2.25 24.29
CA MET A 332 23.24 2.35 23.18
C MET A 332 23.06 3.79 22.69
N GLY A 333 24.12 4.59 22.77
CA GLY A 333 24.05 6.05 22.68
C GLY A 333 23.01 6.51 21.68
N LEU A 334 22.20 7.52 22.05
CA LEU A 334 21.10 8.09 21.25
C LEU A 334 21.49 8.42 19.79
N ASP A 335 22.79 8.40 19.49
CA ASP A 335 23.41 8.65 18.19
C ASP A 335 23.62 7.40 17.31
N ASP A 336 23.56 6.17 17.82
CA ASP A 336 24.09 5.00 17.09
C ASP A 336 23.14 4.48 16.00
N TRP A 337 21.82 4.34 16.29
CA TRP A 337 20.84 3.99 15.26
C TRP A 337 20.36 5.20 14.45
N LYS A 338 20.33 6.38 15.10
CA LYS A 338 20.07 7.69 14.47
C LYS A 338 21.22 8.20 13.63
N SER A 339 22.34 7.49 13.58
CA SER A 339 23.33 7.64 12.52
C SER A 339 22.66 7.26 11.20
N LYS A 340 21.89 8.21 10.65
CA LYS A 340 21.08 8.11 9.42
C LYS A 340 21.93 7.52 8.28
N CYS A 341 23.24 7.80 8.32
CA CYS A 341 24.27 7.36 7.39
C CYS A 341 24.68 5.87 7.52
N GLN A 342 24.33 5.19 8.62
CA GLN A 342 24.64 3.78 8.88
C GLN A 342 23.42 2.86 8.78
N THR A 343 22.21 3.30 9.11
CA THR A 343 21.04 2.40 9.03
C THR A 343 20.20 2.61 7.78
N GLY A 344 20.32 3.78 7.14
CA GLY A 344 19.44 4.20 6.05
C GLY A 344 18.01 4.42 6.51
N CYS A 345 17.77 4.44 7.82
CA CYS A 345 16.48 4.68 8.44
C CYS A 345 16.34 6.15 8.80
N PHE A 346 15.19 6.71 8.44
CA PHE A 346 14.78 8.08 8.67
C PHE A 346 13.42 8.04 9.35
N TYR A 347 13.39 7.55 10.60
CA TYR A 347 12.20 7.51 11.45
C TYR A 347 12.29 8.54 12.55
N SER A 348 11.16 9.17 12.87
CA SER A 348 11.03 10.00 14.08
C SER A 348 10.91 9.15 15.36
N LEU A 349 10.63 7.85 15.21
CA LEU A 349 10.37 6.90 16.29
C LEU A 349 11.63 6.16 16.73
N PRO A 350 11.80 5.87 18.03
CA PRO A 350 12.91 5.05 18.51
C PRO A 350 12.84 3.62 17.93
N GLN A 351 14.00 2.99 17.73
CA GLN A 351 14.05 1.58 17.40
C GLN A 351 13.42 0.75 18.54
N ILE A 352 12.36 0.00 18.22
CA ILE A 352 11.60 -0.79 19.21
C ILE A 352 12.24 -2.17 19.43
N CYS A 353 12.73 -2.81 18.36
CA CYS A 353 13.45 -4.09 18.44
C CYS A 353 14.34 -4.32 17.21
N PHE A 354 15.26 -5.28 17.32
CA PHE A 354 15.95 -5.85 16.16
C PHE A 354 15.01 -6.77 15.36
N ARG A 355 15.24 -6.89 14.04
CA ARG A 355 14.49 -7.84 13.20
C ARG A 355 14.55 -9.25 13.85
N PRO A 356 13.40 -9.89 14.15
CA PRO A 356 13.39 -11.26 14.65
C PRO A 356 13.90 -12.26 13.63
N ILE A 357 14.43 -13.39 14.09
CA ILE A 357 14.83 -14.53 13.25
C ILE A 357 13.67 -15.51 13.18
N TYR A 358 13.31 -15.96 11.96
CA TYR A 358 12.24 -16.94 11.73
C TYR A 358 12.77 -18.24 11.11
N PRO A 359 13.32 -19.19 11.92
CA PRO A 359 14.04 -20.36 11.40
C PRO A 359 13.22 -21.27 10.47
N LYS A 360 11.90 -21.28 10.63
CA LYS A 360 10.98 -22.13 9.84
C LYS A 360 10.48 -21.46 8.55
N LEU A 361 10.75 -20.18 8.35
CA LEU A 361 10.45 -19.46 7.11
C LEU A 361 11.67 -19.55 6.19
N LYS A 362 11.76 -20.61 5.39
CA LYS A 362 12.93 -20.93 4.55
C LYS A 362 13.34 -19.82 3.57
N SER A 363 12.42 -18.92 3.22
CA SER A 363 12.63 -17.82 2.28
C SER A 363 12.75 -16.45 2.94
N ASP A 364 12.67 -16.33 4.27
CA ASP A 364 12.60 -15.06 5.00
C ASP A 364 13.81 -14.14 4.74
N THR A 365 14.98 -14.70 4.47
CA THR A 365 16.21 -13.93 4.16
C THR A 365 16.65 -14.09 2.70
N GLN A 366 15.85 -14.74 1.86
CA GLN A 366 16.22 -14.94 0.47
C GLN A 366 15.77 -13.73 -0.34
N VAL A 367 16.71 -13.11 -1.06
CA VAL A 367 16.38 -12.16 -2.13
C VAL A 367 15.47 -12.90 -3.11
N GLU A 368 14.23 -12.41 -3.31
CA GLU A 368 13.33 -13.00 -4.29
C GLU A 368 14.05 -13.04 -5.64
N LYS A 369 14.32 -14.25 -6.13
CA LYS A 369 14.78 -14.44 -7.50
C LYS A 369 13.63 -14.04 -8.39
N SER A 370 13.63 -12.80 -8.88
CA SER A 370 12.60 -12.31 -9.78
C SER A 370 12.48 -13.27 -10.97
N SER A 371 11.42 -14.07 -11.00
CA SER A 371 11.02 -14.76 -12.22
C SER A 371 10.57 -13.73 -13.25
N ARG A 372 10.53 -14.15 -14.53
CA ARG A 372 10.25 -13.36 -15.73
C ARG A 372 9.34 -12.15 -15.52
N ARG A 373 9.70 -11.05 -16.19
CA ARG A 373 8.96 -9.78 -16.35
C ARG A 373 7.46 -9.87 -16.02
N GLY A 374 7.03 -9.12 -15.00
CA GLY A 374 5.65 -8.62 -14.93
C GLY A 374 4.75 -9.14 -13.81
N ASP A 375 5.09 -10.23 -13.12
CA ASP A 375 4.10 -10.96 -12.31
C ASP A 375 4.11 -10.65 -10.80
N ARG A 376 5.09 -9.91 -10.25
CA ARG A 376 5.16 -9.49 -8.83
C ARG A 376 5.85 -8.14 -8.64
N CYS A 377 5.94 -7.65 -7.39
CA CYS A 377 6.62 -6.42 -6.93
C CYS A 377 8.04 -6.20 -7.52
N GLY A 378 8.67 -7.23 -8.10
CA GLY A 378 9.87 -7.13 -8.94
C GLY A 378 9.71 -6.45 -10.31
N LYS A 379 8.52 -5.94 -10.68
CA LYS A 379 8.23 -5.30 -11.98
C LYS A 379 9.19 -4.15 -12.33
N PHE A 380 9.82 -3.57 -11.32
CA PHE A 380 10.70 -2.43 -11.44
C PHE A 380 12.17 -2.75 -11.15
N TYR A 381 12.47 -3.67 -10.23
CA TYR A 381 13.86 -3.93 -9.83
C TYR A 381 14.76 -4.40 -10.98
N SER A 382 14.28 -5.27 -11.87
CA SER A 382 15.08 -5.72 -13.02
C SER A 382 15.45 -4.58 -13.98
N LYS A 383 14.64 -3.52 -14.05
CA LYS A 383 14.90 -2.34 -14.88
C LYS A 383 15.91 -1.38 -14.24
N TYR A 384 15.98 -1.35 -12.90
CA TYR A 384 16.81 -0.43 -12.13
C TYR A 384 18.16 -1.04 -11.71
N GLY A 385 18.20 -2.34 -11.40
CA GLY A 385 19.41 -3.07 -11.04
C GLY A 385 20.48 -3.07 -12.13
N GLU A 386 20.07 -3.09 -13.41
CA GLU A 386 20.96 -2.99 -14.57
C GLU A 386 21.64 -1.60 -14.71
N ARG A 387 21.15 -0.57 -14.01
CA ARG A 387 21.63 0.82 -14.12
C ARG A 387 22.33 1.36 -12.87
N HIS A 388 22.75 0.49 -11.94
CA HIS A 388 23.33 0.89 -10.64
C HIS A 388 22.41 1.80 -9.80
N LEU A 389 21.09 1.62 -9.92
CA LEU A 389 20.08 2.31 -9.12
C LEU A 389 19.62 1.40 -7.95
N THR A 390 19.14 2.02 -6.87
CA THR A 390 18.68 1.33 -5.64
C THR A 390 17.27 0.74 -5.79
N GLY A 391 16.85 -0.05 -4.79
CA GLY A 391 15.55 -0.73 -4.77
C GLY A 391 14.36 0.17 -4.45
N GLY A 392 14.60 1.33 -3.83
CA GLY A 392 13.58 2.31 -3.47
C GLY A 392 13.67 2.76 -2.01
N ILE A 393 12.57 3.25 -1.47
CA ILE A 393 12.39 3.48 -0.04
C ILE A 393 11.12 2.78 0.43
N MET A 394 11.08 2.32 1.68
CA MET A 394 9.84 1.89 2.32
C MET A 394 9.44 2.92 3.36
N VAL A 395 8.22 3.42 3.22
CA VAL A 395 7.68 4.53 3.99
C VAL A 395 6.63 4.01 4.96
N VAL A 396 6.61 4.61 6.15
CA VAL A 396 5.64 4.33 7.20
C VAL A 396 4.62 5.44 7.23
N TRP A 397 3.36 5.09 7.00
CA TRP A 397 2.23 6.02 7.01
C TRP A 397 1.30 5.66 8.16
N CYS A 398 0.61 6.64 8.74
CA CYS A 398 -0.64 6.33 9.43
C CYS A 398 -1.79 6.21 8.41
N THR A 399 -2.96 5.76 8.89
CA THR A 399 -4.18 5.66 8.09
C THR A 399 -4.74 7.01 7.60
N HIS A 400 -4.18 8.13 8.07
CA HIS A 400 -4.50 9.50 7.60
C HIS A 400 -3.49 10.03 6.57
N SER A 401 -2.68 9.14 5.98
CA SER A 401 -1.68 9.49 4.95
C SER A 401 -0.59 10.45 5.43
N VAL A 402 -0.31 10.48 6.74
CA VAL A 402 0.84 11.20 7.30
C VAL A 402 2.00 10.22 7.40
N CYS A 403 3.14 10.57 6.78
CA CYS A 403 4.37 9.79 6.88
C CYS A 403 5.02 10.00 8.25
N TYR A 404 5.47 8.93 8.89
CA TYR A 404 6.23 8.95 10.16
C TYR A 404 7.73 8.68 9.95
N GLY A 405 8.10 8.36 8.72
CA GLY A 405 9.47 8.16 8.29
C GLY A 405 9.60 7.11 7.20
N PHE A 406 10.84 6.84 6.79
CA PHE A 406 11.14 5.87 5.74
C PHE A 406 12.49 5.19 5.98
N HIS A 407 12.75 4.08 5.30
CA HIS A 407 14.11 3.55 5.16
C HIS A 407 14.47 3.32 3.71
N CYS A 408 15.74 3.54 3.39
CA CYS A 408 16.33 3.25 2.10
C CYS A 408 16.49 1.74 1.92
N ILE A 409 16.00 1.23 0.79
CA ILE A 409 16.12 -0.17 0.43
C ILE A 409 17.27 -0.32 -0.60
N PRO A 410 18.43 -0.86 -0.20
CA PRO A 410 19.62 -0.89 -1.05
C PRO A 410 19.46 -1.80 -2.29
N ALA A 411 18.68 -2.87 -2.19
CA ALA A 411 18.32 -3.82 -3.25
C ALA A 411 16.86 -4.26 -3.06
N SER A 412 16.17 -4.85 -4.03
CA SER A 412 14.78 -5.33 -3.83
C SER A 412 14.68 -6.21 -2.58
N GLU A 413 14.06 -5.67 -1.53
CA GLU A 413 13.68 -6.35 -0.30
C GLU A 413 12.16 -6.55 -0.37
N GLY A 414 11.70 -7.75 -0.03
CA GLY A 414 10.28 -8.14 -0.08
C GLY A 414 9.86 -8.79 1.21
#